data_AF-A0A9E3Z2Z3-F1
#
_entry.id   AF-A0A9E3Z2Z3-F1
#
_cell.length_a   1.000
_cell.length_b   1.000
_cell.length_c   1.000
_cell.angle_alpha   90.00
_cell.angle_beta   90.00
_cell.angle_gamma   90.00
#
_symmetry.space_group_name_H-M   'P 1'
#
loop_
_entity.id
_entity.type
_entity.pdbx_description
1 polymer ?
#
loop_
_entity_poly.entity_id
_entity_poly.type
_entity_poly.pdbx_seq_one_letter_code
_entity_poly.pdbx_strand_id
1 'polypeptide(L)'
;MEHKLPSGKRAGLLLFCLVIAAAIAWSGLLEDFSEDYVNRAFAGAGLIYATARGINGLVSVLQGTELDVVFVTVAIGEALDPINDLIERFSDFILVALGSLALQKILLGLVSHTLFNTLLTALAAGVAYTLLRRDRSLYKPLFQAFLVTAFLRFSLGLVVLANNWVDSTFLQEQDQQRHAAMESFQGELREASALAGASDSF
;
A
#
# COMPACT_ATOMS: atom_id res chain seq x y z
N MET A 1 9.71 -3.75 -42.89
CA MET A 1 9.89 -2.52 -42.06
C MET A 1 11.28 -2.57 -41.45
N GLU A 2 12.24 -1.82 -42.00
CA GLU A 2 13.63 -1.83 -41.54
C GLU A 2 13.77 -1.09 -40.20
N HIS A 3 14.15 -1.82 -39.15
CA HIS A 3 14.34 -1.24 -37.82
C HIS A 3 15.70 -0.53 -37.76
N LYS A 4 15.67 0.81 -37.87
CA LYS A 4 16.87 1.65 -37.66
C LYS A 4 17.27 1.62 -36.18
N LEU A 5 18.53 1.27 -35.90
CA LEU A 5 19.15 1.48 -34.59
C LEU A 5 19.15 2.98 -34.26
N PRO A 6 19.11 3.31 -32.96
CA PRO A 6 19.29 4.67 -32.49
C PRO A 6 20.61 5.28 -32.99
N SER A 7 20.60 6.58 -33.30
CA SER A 7 21.81 7.34 -33.63
C SER A 7 22.80 7.35 -32.47
N GLY A 8 24.10 7.65 -32.71
CA GLY A 8 25.15 7.54 -31.68
C GLY A 8 24.84 8.24 -30.35
N LYS A 9 24.24 9.44 -30.39
CA LYS A 9 23.78 10.17 -29.18
C LYS A 9 22.62 9.46 -28.47
N ARG A 10 21.66 8.91 -29.23
CA ARG A 10 20.50 8.19 -28.69
C ARG A 10 20.90 6.83 -28.11
N ALA A 11 21.89 6.16 -28.69
CA ALA A 11 22.44 4.91 -28.17
C ALA A 11 23.14 5.11 -26.82
N GLY A 12 23.91 6.19 -26.67
CA GLY A 12 24.52 6.57 -25.39
C GLY A 12 23.49 6.85 -24.29
N LEU A 13 22.44 7.60 -24.61
CA LEU A 13 21.33 7.85 -23.67
C LEU A 13 20.64 6.55 -23.25
N LEU A 14 20.38 5.63 -24.18
CA LEU A 14 19.75 4.35 -23.86
C LEU A 14 20.62 3.49 -22.95
N LEU A 15 21.92 3.39 -23.21
CA LEU A 15 22.85 2.67 -22.34
C LEU A 15 22.87 3.25 -20.93
N PHE A 16 22.86 4.58 -20.82
CA PHE A 16 22.76 5.26 -19.54
C PHE A 16 21.46 4.93 -18.80
N CYS A 17 20.32 4.96 -19.48
CA CYS A 17 19.03 4.57 -18.89
C CYS A 17 19.00 3.11 -18.43
N LEU A 18 19.61 2.17 -19.17
CA LEU A 18 19.71 0.76 -18.79
C LEU A 18 20.50 0.59 -17.48
N VAL A 19 21.62 1.30 -17.36
CA VAL A 19 22.46 1.26 -16.16
C VAL A 19 21.74 1.87 -14.97
N ILE A 20 21.07 3.02 -15.14
CA ILE A 20 20.27 3.64 -14.07
C ILE A 20 19.14 2.72 -13.62
N ALA A 21 18.39 2.13 -14.56
CA ALA A 21 17.29 1.23 -14.21
C ALA A 21 17.79 0.04 -13.38
N ALA A 22 18.91 -0.56 -13.75
CA ALA A 22 19.53 -1.61 -12.96
C ALA A 22 19.98 -1.09 -11.58
N ALA A 23 20.66 0.05 -11.52
CA ALA A 23 21.12 0.64 -10.26
C ALA A 23 19.97 0.92 -9.29
N ILE A 24 18.86 1.49 -9.78
CA ILE A 24 17.65 1.73 -8.97
C ILE A 24 17.06 0.40 -8.49
N ALA A 25 16.91 -0.60 -9.37
CA ALA A 25 16.35 -1.90 -8.98
C ALA A 25 17.16 -2.61 -7.89
N TRP A 26 18.49 -2.46 -7.89
CA TRP A 26 19.36 -3.05 -6.87
C TRP A 26 19.50 -2.19 -5.61
N SER A 27 19.13 -0.92 -5.66
CA SER A 27 19.31 0.01 -4.53
C SER A 27 18.37 -0.26 -3.35
N GLY A 28 17.23 -0.93 -3.56
CA GLY A 28 16.22 -1.12 -2.49
C GLY A 28 15.39 0.12 -2.19
N LEU A 29 15.78 1.29 -2.70
CA LEU A 29 15.17 2.58 -2.34
C LEU A 29 13.67 2.57 -2.58
N LEU A 30 13.25 2.14 -3.78
CA LEU A 30 11.84 2.19 -4.15
C LEU A 30 11.01 1.21 -3.32
N GLU A 31 11.59 0.07 -2.96
CA GLU A 31 10.97 -0.97 -2.16
C GLU A 31 10.77 -0.50 -0.73
N ASP A 32 11.82 0.04 -0.12
CA ASP A 32 11.81 0.54 1.26
C ASP A 32 10.77 1.66 1.43
N PHE A 33 10.77 2.65 0.52
CA PHE A 33 9.78 3.73 0.54
C PHE A 33 8.35 3.21 0.37
N SER A 34 8.17 2.24 -0.53
CA SER A 34 6.84 1.75 -0.85
C SER A 34 6.27 0.86 0.25
N GLU A 35 7.10 -0.02 0.82
CA GLU A 35 6.72 -0.91 1.92
C GLU A 35 6.38 -0.11 3.17
N ASP A 36 7.19 0.88 3.50
CA ASP A 36 6.98 1.76 4.65
C ASP A 36 5.65 2.55 4.54
N TYR A 37 5.36 3.12 3.37
CA TYR A 37 4.08 3.78 3.12
C TYR A 37 2.88 2.82 3.24
N VAL A 38 2.93 1.67 2.54
CA VAL A 38 1.83 0.70 2.54
C VAL A 38 1.59 0.16 3.96
N ASN A 39 2.65 -0.09 4.73
CA ASN A 39 2.55 -0.56 6.12
C ASN A 39 1.87 0.47 7.03
N ARG A 40 2.25 1.75 6.92
CA ARG A 40 1.58 2.83 7.67
C ARG A 40 0.11 2.96 7.30
N ALA A 41 -0.19 2.99 6.00
CA ALA A 41 -1.56 3.09 5.52
C ALA A 41 -2.40 1.89 5.98
N PHE A 42 -1.85 0.68 5.94
CA PHE A 42 -2.51 -0.54 6.40
C PHE A 42 -2.79 -0.51 7.90
N ALA A 43 -1.79 -0.13 8.71
CA ALA A 43 -1.96 -0.01 10.16
C ALA A 43 -3.02 1.04 10.53
N GLY A 44 -2.98 2.22 9.89
CA GLY A 44 -3.95 3.29 10.11
C GLY A 44 -5.37 2.89 9.70
N ALA A 45 -5.54 2.27 8.54
CA ALA A 45 -6.84 1.77 8.10
C ALA A 45 -7.36 0.64 9.02
N GLY A 46 -6.47 -0.22 9.50
CA GLY A 46 -6.80 -1.31 10.42
C GLY A 46 -7.31 -0.80 11.75
N LEU A 47 -6.66 0.24 12.28
CA LEU A 47 -7.12 0.96 13.46
C LEU A 47 -8.52 1.54 13.25
N ILE A 48 -8.73 2.30 12.17
CA ILE A 48 -10.04 2.90 11.87
C ILE A 48 -11.13 1.82 11.78
N TYR A 49 -10.85 0.70 11.11
CA TYR A 49 -11.77 -0.43 11.01
C TYR A 49 -12.10 -1.06 12.37
N ALA A 50 -11.08 -1.32 13.19
CA ALA A 50 -11.27 -1.90 14.52
C ALA A 50 -12.09 -0.98 15.43
N THR A 51 -11.81 0.33 15.40
CA THR A 51 -12.60 1.33 16.14
C THR A 51 -14.05 1.35 15.67
N ALA A 52 -14.29 1.41 14.36
CA ALA A 52 -15.64 1.40 13.81
C ALA A 52 -16.41 0.14 14.24
N ARG A 53 -15.79 -1.04 14.18
CA ARG A 53 -16.42 -2.29 14.62
C ARG A 53 -16.65 -2.33 16.13
N GLY A 54 -15.75 -1.74 16.93
CA GLY A 54 -15.93 -1.57 18.36
C GLY A 54 -17.17 -0.71 18.67
N ILE A 55 -17.33 0.44 18.00
CA ILE A 55 -18.50 1.30 18.15
C ILE A 55 -19.77 0.54 17.72
N ASN A 56 -19.73 -0.17 16.59
CA ASN A 56 -20.85 -1.01 16.14
C ASN A 56 -21.29 -2.02 17.22
N GLY A 57 -20.33 -2.63 17.91
CA GLY A 57 -20.60 -3.56 19.02
C GLY A 57 -21.27 -2.85 20.22
N LEU A 58 -20.77 -1.68 20.61
CA LEU A 58 -21.34 -0.89 21.70
C LEU A 58 -22.76 -0.42 21.39
N VAL A 59 -22.99 0.06 20.17
CA VAL A 59 -24.32 0.49 19.70
C VAL A 59 -25.29 -0.68 19.74
N SER A 60 -24.90 -1.85 19.24
CA SER A 60 -25.75 -3.05 19.27
C SER A 60 -26.18 -3.47 20.67
N VAL A 61 -25.31 -3.31 21.69
CA VAL A 61 -25.67 -3.59 23.10
C VAL A 61 -26.70 -2.59 23.62
N LEU A 62 -26.56 -1.31 23.29
CA LEU A 62 -27.51 -0.26 23.69
C LEU A 62 -28.86 -0.44 22.98
N GLN A 63 -28.85 -0.89 21.73
CA GLN A 63 -30.07 -1.19 20.98
C GLN A 63 -30.88 -2.33 21.60
N GLY A 64 -30.19 -3.34 22.14
CA GLY A 64 -30.83 -4.43 22.89
C GLY A 64 -31.34 -4.04 24.28
N THR A 65 -31.15 -2.79 24.72
CA THR A 65 -31.61 -2.32 26.02
C THR A 65 -33.02 -1.73 25.90
N GLU A 66 -34.02 -2.54 26.23
CA GLU A 66 -35.40 -2.06 26.41
C GLU A 66 -35.53 -1.40 27.79
N LEU A 67 -35.80 -0.09 27.83
CA LEU A 67 -36.17 0.59 29.07
C LEU A 67 -37.68 0.47 29.28
N ASP A 68 -38.07 -0.39 30.21
CA ASP A 68 -39.46 -0.53 30.63
C ASP A 68 -39.80 0.59 31.62
N VAL A 69 -40.10 1.77 31.08
CA VAL A 69 -40.63 2.88 31.88
C VAL A 69 -42.13 2.62 32.02
N VAL A 70 -42.58 2.39 33.26
CA VAL A 70 -43.98 2.17 33.63
C VAL A 70 -44.89 3.12 32.83
N PHE A 71 -45.59 2.56 31.83
CA PHE A 71 -46.53 3.17 30.86
C PHE A 71 -46.04 3.66 29.48
N VAL A 72 -44.74 3.67 29.15
CA VAL A 72 -44.27 3.95 27.77
C VAL A 72 -42.99 3.15 27.46
N THR A 73 -43.06 2.23 26.50
CA THR A 73 -41.85 1.64 25.90
C THR A 73 -41.22 2.68 24.97
N VAL A 74 -40.09 3.26 25.37
CA VAL A 74 -39.28 4.10 24.47
C VAL A 74 -38.22 3.20 23.83
N ALA A 75 -38.39 2.89 22.55
CA ALA A 75 -37.41 2.13 21.77
C ALA A 75 -36.17 3.00 21.48
N ILE A 76 -35.30 3.14 22.48
CA ILE A 76 -34.01 3.85 22.32
C ILE A 76 -33.17 3.18 21.23
N GLY A 77 -33.35 1.87 20.99
CA GLY A 77 -32.64 1.13 19.96
C GLY A 77 -32.96 1.56 18.53
N GLU A 78 -34.21 1.82 18.19
CA GLU A 78 -34.60 2.28 16.84
C GLU A 78 -34.03 3.67 16.53
N ALA A 79 -33.88 4.52 17.55
CA ALA A 79 -33.23 5.82 17.38
C ALA A 79 -31.73 5.71 17.04
N LEU A 80 -31.09 4.58 17.39
CA LEU A 80 -29.68 4.32 17.10
C LEU A 80 -29.46 3.59 15.76
N ASP A 81 -30.51 3.05 15.12
CA ASP A 81 -30.40 2.34 13.83
C ASP A 81 -29.68 3.17 12.76
N PRO A 82 -29.98 4.47 12.56
CA PRO A 82 -29.28 5.26 11.56
C PRO A 82 -27.77 5.37 11.81
N ILE A 83 -27.34 5.33 13.07
CA ILE A 83 -25.92 5.41 13.43
C ILE A 83 -25.24 4.06 13.18
N ASN A 84 -25.87 2.96 13.59
CA ASN A 84 -25.36 1.61 13.32
C ASN A 84 -25.16 1.38 11.82
N ASP A 85 -26.15 1.71 10.99
CA ASP A 85 -26.08 1.56 9.54
C ASP A 85 -24.93 2.35 8.90
N LEU A 86 -24.66 3.56 9.40
CA LEU A 86 -23.55 4.39 8.93
C LEU A 86 -22.20 3.76 9.29
N ILE A 87 -22.08 3.25 10.51
CA ILE A 87 -20.84 2.62 10.99
C ILE A 87 -20.58 1.32 10.23
N GLU A 88 -21.61 0.51 9.97
CA GLU A 88 -21.49 -0.72 9.20
C GLU A 88 -21.00 -0.43 7.78
N ARG A 89 -21.67 0.49 7.06
CA ARG A 89 -21.26 0.90 5.70
C ARG A 89 -19.86 1.50 5.66
N PHE A 90 -19.52 2.32 6.66
CA PHE A 90 -18.19 2.88 6.78
C PHE A 90 -17.14 1.79 7.00
N SER A 91 -17.41 0.84 7.90
CA SER A 91 -16.52 -0.29 8.18
C SER A 91 -16.30 -1.14 6.93
N ASP A 92 -17.34 -1.44 6.16
CA ASP A 92 -17.23 -2.17 4.89
C ASP A 92 -16.37 -1.44 3.86
N PHE A 93 -16.53 -0.12 3.76
CA PHE A 93 -15.69 0.69 2.87
C PHE A 93 -14.21 0.64 3.27
N ILE A 94 -13.92 0.75 4.56
CA ILE A 94 -12.54 0.63 5.07
C ILE A 94 -12.01 -0.80 4.88
N LEU A 95 -12.86 -1.83 5.01
CA LEU A 95 -12.47 -3.22 4.76
C LEU A 95 -12.02 -3.44 3.31
N VAL A 96 -12.72 -2.84 2.34
CA VAL A 96 -12.30 -2.86 0.93
C VAL A 96 -10.95 -2.16 0.75
N ALA A 97 -10.74 -1.02 1.41
CA ALA A 97 -9.47 -0.31 1.38
C ALA A 97 -8.32 -1.15 1.97
N LEU A 98 -8.56 -1.81 3.11
CA LEU A 98 -7.62 -2.77 3.71
C LEU A 98 -7.30 -3.93 2.75
N GLY A 99 -8.31 -4.50 2.09
CA GLY A 99 -8.10 -5.53 1.07
C GLY A 99 -7.21 -5.05 -0.07
N SER A 100 -7.41 -3.82 -0.54
CA SER A 100 -6.57 -3.20 -1.57
C SER A 100 -5.12 -3.03 -1.11
N LEU A 101 -4.90 -2.52 0.10
CA LEU A 101 -3.56 -2.33 0.67
C LEU A 101 -2.86 -3.67 0.92
N ALA A 102 -3.57 -4.69 1.40
CA ALA A 102 -3.02 -6.05 1.53
C ALA A 102 -2.57 -6.61 0.18
N LEU A 103 -3.38 -6.44 -0.86
CA LEU A 103 -3.03 -6.87 -2.21
C LEU A 103 -1.79 -6.14 -2.73
N GLN A 104 -1.72 -4.81 -2.52
CA GLN A 104 -0.53 -4.02 -2.87
C GLN A 104 0.72 -4.53 -2.17
N LYS A 105 0.65 -4.85 -0.87
CA LYS A 105 1.77 -5.42 -0.10
C LYS A 105 2.24 -6.76 -0.65
N ILE A 106 1.32 -7.67 -0.96
CA ILE A 106 1.63 -8.98 -1.55
C ILE A 106 2.31 -8.80 -2.91
N LEU A 107 1.73 -7.96 -3.77
CA LEU A 107 2.27 -7.67 -5.09
C LEU A 107 3.65 -7.02 -5.00
N LEU A 108 3.86 -6.11 -4.04
CA LEU A 108 5.16 -5.48 -3.79
C LEU A 108 6.22 -6.52 -3.43
N GLY A 109 5.91 -7.43 -2.51
CA GLY A 109 6.80 -8.55 -2.17
C GLY A 109 7.13 -9.44 -3.37
N LEU A 110 6.15 -9.67 -4.26
CA LEU A 110 6.34 -10.46 -5.47
C LEU A 110 7.28 -9.78 -6.48
N VAL A 111 7.04 -8.51 -6.80
CA VAL A 111 7.84 -7.78 -7.80
C VAL A 111 9.22 -7.37 -7.30
N SER A 112 9.38 -7.24 -5.98
CA SER A 112 10.66 -6.90 -5.34
C SER A 112 11.58 -8.11 -5.17
N HIS A 113 11.10 -9.31 -5.52
CA HIS A 113 11.92 -10.52 -5.47
C HIS A 113 13.15 -10.38 -6.37
N THR A 114 14.30 -10.91 -5.92
CA THR A 114 15.60 -10.86 -6.61
C THR A 114 15.54 -11.41 -8.05
N LEU A 115 14.54 -12.25 -8.36
CA LEU A 115 14.22 -12.70 -9.72
C LEU A 115 14.00 -11.54 -10.69
N PHE A 116 13.24 -10.52 -10.31
CA PHE A 116 12.99 -9.39 -11.22
C PHE A 116 14.24 -8.52 -11.38
N ASN A 117 15.03 -8.33 -10.32
CA ASN A 117 16.29 -7.58 -10.40
C ASN A 117 17.30 -8.28 -11.34
N THR A 118 17.45 -9.59 -11.20
CA THR A 118 18.34 -10.39 -12.04
C THR A 118 17.86 -10.46 -13.49
N LEU A 119 16.57 -10.69 -13.72
CA LEU A 119 15.95 -10.70 -15.05
C LEU A 119 16.09 -9.35 -15.75
N LEU A 120 15.79 -8.24 -15.05
CA LEU A 120 15.94 -6.89 -15.58
C LEU A 120 17.38 -6.60 -15.97
N THR A 121 18.35 -6.98 -15.12
CA THR A 121 19.78 -6.79 -15.37
C THR A 121 20.27 -7.63 -16.56
N ALA A 122 19.83 -8.88 -16.66
CA ALA A 122 20.17 -9.76 -17.78
C ALA A 122 19.64 -9.23 -19.11
N LEU A 123 18.39 -8.76 -19.13
CA LEU A 123 17.77 -8.14 -20.30
C LEU A 123 18.47 -6.83 -20.67
N ALA A 124 18.81 -5.99 -19.69
CA ALA A 124 19.58 -4.77 -19.91
C ALA A 124 20.95 -5.05 -20.53
N ALA A 125 21.68 -6.05 -20.02
CA ALA A 125 22.97 -6.48 -20.57
C ALA A 125 22.82 -7.02 -22.01
N GLY A 126 21.78 -7.81 -22.28
CA GLY A 126 21.50 -8.31 -23.61
C GLY A 126 21.17 -7.18 -24.61
N VAL A 127 20.36 -6.20 -24.22
CA VAL A 127 20.10 -5.00 -25.04
C VAL A 127 21.40 -4.23 -25.28
N ALA A 128 22.20 -3.97 -24.24
CA ALA A 128 23.47 -3.27 -24.37
C ALA A 128 24.43 -4.01 -25.34
N TYR A 129 24.51 -5.34 -25.24
CA TYR A 129 25.31 -6.16 -26.13
C TYR A 129 24.85 -6.07 -27.59
N THR A 130 23.55 -6.14 -27.87
CA THR A 130 23.02 -5.98 -29.25
C THR A 130 23.32 -4.59 -29.83
N LEU A 131 23.27 -3.54 -28.99
CA LEU A 131 23.65 -2.18 -29.38
C LEU A 131 25.13 -2.06 -29.72
N LEU A 132 26.02 -2.66 -28.92
CA LEU A 132 27.47 -2.62 -29.12
C LEU A 132 27.92 -3.46 -30.33
N ARG A 133 27.35 -4.65 -30.53
CA ARG A 133 27.62 -5.50 -31.72
C ARG A 133 26.86 -5.08 -32.96
N ARG A 134 25.97 -4.08 -32.85
CA ARG A 134 25.14 -3.56 -33.95
C ARG A 134 24.22 -4.62 -34.57
N ASP A 135 23.91 -5.68 -33.81
CA ASP A 135 23.04 -6.78 -34.20
C ASP A 135 21.57 -6.34 -34.14
N ARG A 136 20.89 -6.42 -35.29
CA ARG A 136 19.53 -5.91 -35.49
C ARG A 136 18.45 -6.94 -35.20
N SER A 137 18.78 -8.23 -35.26
CA SER A 137 17.78 -9.29 -35.24
C SER A 137 17.21 -9.47 -33.84
N LEU A 138 18.08 -9.38 -32.83
CA LEU A 138 17.71 -9.62 -31.43
C LEU A 138 17.36 -8.34 -30.64
N TYR A 139 17.67 -7.15 -31.15
CA TYR A 139 17.44 -5.88 -30.44
C TYR A 139 15.97 -5.68 -30.02
N LYS A 140 15.02 -5.83 -30.96
CA LYS A 140 13.60 -5.56 -30.72
C LYS A 140 12.99 -6.49 -29.65
N PRO A 141 13.09 -7.82 -29.74
CA PRO A 141 12.49 -8.70 -28.73
C PRO A 141 13.12 -8.50 -27.35
N LEU A 142 14.44 -8.33 -27.26
CA LEU A 142 15.09 -8.06 -25.97
C LEU A 142 14.67 -6.71 -25.37
N PHE A 143 14.58 -5.66 -26.19
CA PHE A 143 14.18 -4.34 -25.71
C PHE A 143 12.72 -4.32 -25.27
N GLN A 144 11.81 -5.01 -25.99
CA GLN A 144 10.41 -5.14 -25.57
C GLN A 144 10.29 -5.94 -24.27
N ALA A 145 11.01 -7.05 -24.13
CA ALA A 145 11.04 -7.83 -22.90
C ALA A 145 11.61 -7.02 -21.72
N PHE A 146 12.67 -6.25 -21.96
CA PHE A 146 13.24 -5.32 -20.98
C PHE A 146 12.20 -4.29 -20.53
N LEU A 147 11.50 -3.63 -21.47
CA LEU A 147 10.50 -2.63 -21.13
C LEU A 147 9.33 -3.20 -20.33
N VAL A 148 8.83 -4.38 -20.71
CA VAL A 148 7.75 -5.05 -19.96
C VAL A 148 8.21 -5.39 -18.55
N THR A 149 9.41 -5.95 -18.41
CA THR A 149 9.98 -6.30 -17.10
C THR A 149 10.21 -5.06 -16.24
N ALA A 150 10.78 -4.00 -16.82
CA ALA A 150 11.00 -2.71 -16.15
C ALA A 150 9.67 -2.10 -15.70
N PHE A 151 8.67 -2.10 -16.58
CA PHE A 151 7.34 -1.59 -16.25
C PHE A 151 6.71 -2.37 -15.09
N LEU A 152 6.71 -3.70 -15.14
CA LEU A 152 6.19 -4.53 -14.04
C LEU A 152 6.97 -4.27 -12.74
N ARG A 153 8.29 -4.16 -12.83
CA ARG A 153 9.18 -3.97 -11.67
C ARG A 153 9.03 -2.62 -10.98
N PHE A 154 8.82 -1.55 -11.75
CA PHE A 154 8.75 -0.18 -11.23
C PHE A 154 7.33 0.36 -11.09
N SER A 155 6.32 -0.26 -11.70
CA SER A 155 4.94 0.24 -11.68
C SER A 155 4.38 0.41 -10.27
N LEU A 156 4.51 -0.62 -9.41
CA LEU A 156 4.00 -0.56 -8.04
C LEU A 156 4.70 0.51 -7.21
N GLY A 157 6.02 0.59 -7.32
CA GLY A 157 6.75 1.64 -6.61
C GLY A 157 6.36 3.04 -7.08
N LEU A 158 6.11 3.24 -8.38
CA LEU A 158 5.62 4.51 -8.90
C LEU A 158 4.20 4.85 -8.42
N VAL A 159 3.31 3.86 -8.33
CA VAL A 159 1.96 4.03 -7.77
C VAL A 159 2.04 4.47 -6.32
N VAL A 160 2.90 3.83 -5.52
CA VAL A 160 3.06 4.20 -4.11
C VAL A 160 3.70 5.58 -3.96
N LEU A 161 4.70 5.92 -4.78
CA LEU A 161 5.27 7.26 -4.81
C LEU A 161 4.23 8.33 -5.16
N ALA A 162 3.36 8.05 -6.13
CA ALA A 162 2.28 8.92 -6.51
C ALA A 162 1.26 9.10 -5.38
N ASN A 163 0.87 8.01 -4.71
CA ASN A 163 -0.02 8.05 -3.55
C ASN A 163 0.59 8.87 -2.42
N ASN A 164 1.87 8.66 -2.10
CA ASN A 164 2.58 9.44 -1.09
C ASN A 164 2.67 10.93 -1.45
N TRP A 165 2.86 11.25 -2.73
CA TRP A 165 2.87 12.63 -3.20
C TRP A 165 1.50 13.29 -3.06
N VAL A 166 0.41 12.56 -3.34
CA VAL A 166 -0.95 13.04 -3.14
C VAL A 166 -1.22 13.25 -1.65
N ASP A 167 -0.90 12.28 -0.80
CA ASP A 167 -1.08 12.38 0.65
C ASP A 167 -0.30 13.57 1.22
N SER A 168 0.97 13.70 0.87
CA SER A 168 1.81 14.80 1.37
C SER A 168 1.36 16.17 0.87
N THR A 169 0.92 16.29 -0.38
CA THR A 169 0.53 17.61 -0.93
C THR A 169 -0.86 18.04 -0.50
N PHE A 170 -1.79 17.10 -0.33
CA PHE A 170 -3.21 17.41 -0.08
C PHE A 170 -3.69 17.12 1.35
N LEU A 171 -2.99 16.27 2.12
CA LEU A 171 -3.43 15.84 3.46
C LEU A 171 -2.51 16.30 4.61
N GLN A 172 -1.39 16.97 4.32
CA GLN A 172 -0.38 17.38 5.31
C GLN A 172 -0.92 18.23 6.48
N GLU A 173 -2.03 18.96 6.32
CA GLU A 173 -2.63 19.73 7.42
C GLU A 173 -3.30 18.83 8.49
N GLN A 174 -3.59 17.56 8.19
CA GLN A 174 -4.19 16.59 9.13
C GLN A 174 -3.18 15.67 9.84
N ASP A 175 -1.94 15.58 9.37
CA ASP A 175 -0.96 14.60 9.87
C ASP A 175 -0.44 14.91 11.29
N GLN A 176 -0.41 16.19 11.70
CA GLN A 176 -0.05 16.53 13.09
C GLN A 176 -1.06 15.99 14.11
N GLN A 177 -2.35 15.93 13.77
CA GLN A 177 -3.38 15.35 14.65
C GLN A 177 -3.34 13.81 14.63
N ARG A 178 -3.00 13.19 13.49
CA ARG A 178 -2.89 11.73 13.36
C ARG A 178 -1.73 11.15 14.17
N HIS A 179 -0.60 11.85 14.28
CA HIS A 179 0.52 11.41 15.13
C HIS A 179 0.15 11.40 16.62
N ALA A 180 -0.55 12.43 17.11
CA ALA A 180 -1.02 12.48 18.50
C ALA A 180 -2.04 11.36 18.81
N ALA A 181 -2.95 11.07 17.88
CA ALA A 181 -3.91 9.97 18.03
C ALA A 181 -3.21 8.59 18.02
N MET A 182 -2.19 8.40 17.17
CA MET A 182 -1.44 7.14 17.10
C MET A 182 -0.62 6.86 18.36
N GLU A 183 -0.01 7.90 18.96
CA GLU A 183 0.68 7.78 20.25
C GLU A 183 -0.28 7.43 21.39
N SER A 184 -1.47 8.07 21.42
CA SER A 184 -2.50 7.75 22.42
C SER A 184 -2.98 6.30 22.30
N PHE A 185 -3.22 5.83 21.08
CA PHE A 185 -3.71 4.48 20.81
C PHE A 185 -2.66 3.40 21.10
N GLN A 186 -1.38 3.65 20.80
CA GLN A 186 -0.29 2.76 21.22
C GLN A 186 -0.17 2.70 22.76
N GLY A 187 -0.45 3.81 23.45
CA GLY A 187 -0.57 3.85 24.91
C GLY A 187 -1.69 2.94 25.41
N GLU A 188 -2.89 3.08 24.86
CA GLU A 188 -4.07 2.26 25.23
C GLU A 188 -3.85 0.76 24.94
N LEU A 189 -3.22 0.40 23.82
CA LEU A 189 -2.89 -1.00 23.52
C LEU A 189 -1.84 -1.58 24.48
N ARG A 190 -0.86 -0.78 24.91
CA ARG A 190 0.13 -1.20 25.93
C ARG A 190 -0.52 -1.38 27.29
N GLU A 191 -1.49 -0.55 27.64
CA GLU A 191 -2.25 -0.65 28.88
C GLU A 191 -3.18 -1.87 28.87
N ALA A 192 -3.92 -2.08 27.77
CA ALA A 192 -4.78 -3.25 27.59
C ALA A 192 -4.00 -4.56 27.58
N SER A 193 -2.83 -4.60 26.95
CA SER A 193 -1.94 -5.78 26.97
C SER A 193 -1.30 -6.01 28.34
N ALA A 194 -0.99 -4.96 29.10
CA ALA A 194 -0.52 -5.08 30.48
C ALA A 194 -1.62 -5.60 31.42
N LEU A 195 -2.87 -5.18 31.23
CA LEU A 195 -4.03 -5.66 31.98
C LEU A 195 -4.35 -7.13 31.67
N ALA A 196 -4.27 -7.53 30.39
CA ALA A 196 -4.44 -8.93 29.99
C ALA A 196 -3.26 -9.84 30.44
N GLY A 197 -2.03 -9.33 30.46
CA GLY A 197 -0.87 -10.06 30.99
C GLY A 197 -0.86 -10.20 32.52
N ALA A 198 -1.53 -9.28 33.24
CA ALA A 198 -1.69 -9.36 34.69
C ALA A 198 -2.74 -10.40 35.11
N SER A 199 -3.77 -10.65 34.29
CA SER A 199 -4.80 -11.67 34.57
C SER A 199 -4.32 -13.12 34.43
N ASP A 200 -3.20 -13.37 33.74
CA ASP A 200 -2.60 -14.71 33.60
C ASP A 200 -1.67 -15.08 34.78
N SER A 201 -1.57 -14.23 35.80
CA SER A 201 -0.63 -14.38 36.93
C SER A 201 -1.27 -14.68 38.29
N PHE A 202 -2.55 -15.08 38.32
CA PHE A 202 -3.26 -15.54 39.52
C PHE A 202 -3.82 -16.95 39.37
#